data_AF-A0A1V3PJ72-F1
#
_entry.id   AF-A0A1V3PJ72-F1
#
_cell.length_a   1.000
_cell.length_b   1.000
_cell.length_c   1.000
_cell.angle_alpha   90.00
_cell.angle_beta   90.00
_cell.angle_gamma   90.00
#
_symmetry.space_group_name_H-M   'P 1'
#
loop_
_entity.id
_entity.type
_entity.pdbx_description
1 polymer ?
#
loop_
_entity_poly.entity_id
_entity_poly.type
_entity_poly.pdbx_seq_one_letter_code
_entity_poly.pdbx_strand_id
1 'polypeptide(L)'
;MTRSARSAALHGTCLAALLLGACSKHPAPAPAPVSQPAATKTAATVAKPATASITKAVTAATTPATVSTTTHVAVPATSAAPPAATADAALSVASVTLGNAVNAEHQVTQASRRFATNDKTIYASVATAGRSSGATINAKWSYLEGQGQLISSISQAIATDGPAVTTFMVQNPDLWPEGKYKLEISLDGKPVATQDFEIGKP
;
A
#
# COMPACT_ATOMS: atom_id res chain seq x y z
N MET A 1 36.45 49.64 30.07
CA MET A 1 35.00 49.87 29.93
C MET A 1 34.30 48.88 30.87
N THR A 2 34.00 49.25 32.11
CA THR A 2 32.81 50.01 32.58
C THR A 2 31.52 49.17 32.66
N ARG A 3 31.32 48.59 33.84
CA ARG A 3 30.06 48.44 34.61
C ARG A 3 28.73 48.41 33.84
N SER A 4 27.91 47.41 34.14
CA SER A 4 26.52 47.69 34.51
C SER A 4 26.06 46.78 35.66
N ALA A 5 25.21 47.32 36.53
CA ALA A 5 24.66 46.67 37.71
C ALA A 5 23.26 47.24 37.96
N ARG A 6 22.44 46.52 38.75
CA ARG A 6 21.06 46.88 39.16
C ARG A 6 20.05 46.67 38.00
N SER A 7 18.90 46.05 38.22
CA SER A 7 17.95 46.38 39.29
C SER A 7 17.22 45.17 39.86
N ALA A 8 17.19 45.08 41.19
CA ALA A 8 16.12 44.41 41.91
C ALA A 8 14.96 45.40 42.09
N ALA A 9 13.73 44.94 41.84
CA ALA A 9 12.52 45.69 42.16
C ALA A 9 11.47 44.71 42.72
N LEU A 10 11.36 44.66 44.04
CA LEU A 10 10.21 44.02 44.70
C LEU A 10 9.01 44.95 44.57
N HIS A 11 7.95 44.47 43.94
CA HIS A 11 6.54 44.82 44.17
C HIS A 11 5.77 43.52 43.86
N GLY A 12 4.74 43.09 44.57
CA GLY A 12 3.93 43.73 45.59
C GLY A 12 2.60 42.98 45.57
N THR A 13 2.31 42.19 46.59
CA THR A 13 1.18 41.25 46.61
C THR A 13 -0.16 41.95 46.44
N CYS A 14 -1.00 41.45 45.55
CA CYS A 14 -2.45 41.58 45.67
C CYS A 14 -3.11 40.23 45.43
N LEU A 15 -3.76 39.70 46.46
CA LEU A 15 -4.38 38.38 46.48
C LEU A 15 -5.90 38.58 46.36
N ALA A 16 -6.48 38.13 45.25
CA ALA A 16 -7.93 38.10 45.05
C ALA A 16 -8.30 36.82 44.30
N ALA A 17 -9.03 35.94 44.97
CA ALA A 17 -9.55 34.69 44.43
C ALA A 17 -10.84 34.90 43.62
N LEU A 18 -11.17 33.95 42.74
CA LEU A 18 -12.53 33.55 42.30
C LEU A 18 -12.37 32.36 41.32
N LEU A 19 -12.37 31.12 41.82
CA LEU A 19 -13.50 30.18 41.96
C LEU A 19 -13.96 29.47 40.67
N LEU A 20 -13.87 28.13 40.73
CA LEU A 20 -14.68 27.07 40.08
C LEU A 20 -14.79 27.01 38.54
N GLY A 21 -14.34 25.88 37.96
CA GLY A 21 -14.48 25.56 36.53
C GLY A 21 -14.26 24.08 36.18
N ALA A 22 -14.93 23.17 36.91
CA ALA A 22 -15.11 21.73 36.65
C ALA A 22 -14.23 21.00 35.59
N CYS A 23 -13.28 20.19 36.06
CA CYS A 23 -12.89 18.97 35.34
C CYS A 23 -13.95 17.88 35.55
N SER A 24 -14.78 17.59 34.55
CA SER A 24 -15.38 16.25 34.39
C SER A 24 -16.01 15.99 33.02
N LYS A 25 -15.57 14.86 32.45
CA LYS A 25 -16.32 13.94 31.58
C LYS A 25 -16.91 14.47 30.26
N HIS A 26 -16.18 14.14 29.21
CA HIS A 26 -16.61 13.92 27.82
C HIS A 26 -18.03 13.32 27.68
N PRO A 27 -18.86 13.88 26.77
CA PRO A 27 -19.82 13.11 25.99
C PRO A 27 -19.42 13.10 24.50
N ALA A 28 -19.55 11.94 23.85
CA ALA A 28 -19.23 11.78 22.44
C ALA A 28 -20.29 12.45 21.52
N PRO A 29 -19.92 12.88 20.29
CA PRO A 29 -20.90 13.28 19.29
C PRO A 29 -21.71 12.06 18.82
N ALA A 30 -23.03 12.13 18.96
CA ALA A 30 -23.93 11.12 18.36
C ALA A 30 -24.03 11.32 16.83
N PRO A 31 -24.04 10.24 16.03
CA PRO A 31 -24.34 10.34 14.61
C PRO A 31 -25.84 10.62 14.40
N ALA A 32 -26.15 11.63 13.59
CA ALA A 32 -27.53 11.96 13.23
C ALA A 32 -28.12 10.92 12.24
N PRO A 33 -29.36 10.45 12.43
CA PRO A 33 -30.03 9.58 11.46
C PRO A 33 -30.76 10.42 10.41
N VAL A 34 -30.35 10.32 9.14
CA VAL A 34 -31.12 10.87 8.01
C VAL A 34 -31.12 9.94 6.79
N SER A 35 -32.30 9.32 6.61
CA SER A 35 -32.98 9.13 5.33
C SER A 35 -32.36 8.22 4.25
N GLN A 36 -32.87 6.98 4.18
CA GLN A 36 -32.90 6.17 2.96
C GLN A 36 -33.77 6.82 1.86
N PRO A 37 -33.46 6.58 0.58
CA PRO A 37 -34.48 6.40 -0.45
C PRO A 37 -34.68 4.93 -0.84
N ALA A 38 -35.93 4.59 -1.13
CA ALA A 38 -36.43 3.24 -1.39
C ALA A 38 -35.78 2.48 -2.55
N ALA A 39 -35.77 1.15 -2.43
CA ALA A 39 -35.49 0.24 -3.53
C ALA A 39 -36.60 0.25 -4.59
N THR A 40 -36.22 0.22 -5.87
CA THR A 40 -37.11 -0.18 -6.97
C THR A 40 -36.63 -1.51 -7.55
N LYS A 41 -37.50 -2.53 -7.45
CA LYS A 41 -37.33 -3.80 -8.16
C LYS A 41 -37.81 -3.64 -9.60
N THR A 42 -37.00 -4.04 -10.57
CA THR A 42 -37.50 -4.45 -11.88
C THR A 42 -36.83 -5.76 -12.27
N ALA A 43 -37.62 -6.83 -12.31
CA ALA A 43 -37.21 -8.11 -12.87
C ALA A 43 -37.54 -8.13 -14.37
N ALA A 44 -36.67 -8.74 -15.18
CA ALA A 44 -37.01 -9.15 -16.54
C ALA A 44 -36.30 -10.48 -16.86
N THR A 45 -37.09 -11.54 -16.98
CA THR A 45 -36.67 -12.88 -17.42
C THR A 45 -36.86 -12.99 -18.94
N VAL A 46 -36.19 -13.95 -19.60
CA VAL A 46 -36.68 -14.85 -20.68
C VAL A 46 -35.69 -15.10 -21.84
N ALA A 47 -35.22 -16.36 -21.89
CA ALA A 47 -34.97 -17.28 -23.01
C ALA A 47 -34.25 -16.91 -24.34
N LYS A 48 -33.14 -17.65 -24.58
CA LYS A 48 -32.82 -18.58 -25.71
C LYS A 48 -33.77 -18.60 -26.95
N PRO A 49 -33.23 -18.68 -28.19
CA PRO A 49 -32.87 -19.98 -28.82
C PRO A 49 -31.44 -19.95 -29.45
N ALA A 50 -30.67 -21.07 -29.58
CA ALA A 50 -30.61 -21.98 -30.75
C ALA A 50 -30.84 -21.27 -32.10
N THR A 51 -30.04 -21.37 -33.18
CA THR A 51 -29.24 -22.48 -33.79
C THR A 51 -28.31 -21.81 -34.86
N ALA A 52 -27.39 -22.42 -35.65
CA ALA A 52 -27.04 -23.82 -35.93
C ALA A 52 -25.59 -24.04 -36.43
N SER A 53 -25.19 -25.31 -36.37
CA SER A 53 -24.20 -26.08 -37.14
C SER A 53 -23.80 -25.61 -38.55
N ILE A 54 -22.49 -25.69 -38.87
CA ILE A 54 -22.01 -26.09 -40.19
C ILE A 54 -20.97 -27.22 -40.04
N THR A 55 -21.29 -28.35 -40.64
CA THR A 55 -20.41 -29.50 -40.81
C THR A 55 -19.65 -29.37 -42.14
N LYS A 56 -18.35 -29.69 -42.16
CA LYS A 56 -17.73 -30.26 -43.36
C LYS A 56 -16.88 -31.46 -42.96
N ALA A 57 -17.21 -32.61 -43.54
CA ALA A 57 -16.56 -33.90 -43.29
C ALA A 57 -15.97 -34.45 -44.60
N VAL A 58 -15.31 -35.63 -44.52
CA VAL A 58 -15.13 -36.60 -45.62
C VAL A 58 -14.09 -36.15 -46.70
N THR A 59 -13.06 -36.94 -47.09
CA THR A 59 -12.64 -38.31 -46.72
C THR A 59 -11.15 -38.59 -47.03
N ALA A 60 -10.61 -39.65 -46.41
CA ALA A 60 -9.79 -40.77 -46.93
C ALA A 60 -9.09 -40.66 -48.33
N ALA A 61 -7.98 -41.37 -48.61
CA ALA A 61 -7.01 -42.14 -47.82
C ALA A 61 -5.91 -42.67 -48.78
N THR A 62 -4.72 -43.05 -48.28
CA THR A 62 -3.98 -44.28 -48.68
C THR A 62 -2.76 -44.55 -47.79
N THR A 63 -2.79 -45.68 -47.09
CA THR A 63 -1.65 -46.49 -46.59
C THR A 63 -0.88 -47.15 -47.77
N PRO A 64 0.32 -47.78 -47.63
CA PRO A 64 0.87 -48.57 -46.49
C PRO A 64 2.22 -48.07 -45.91
N ALA A 65 2.49 -48.24 -44.61
CA ALA A 65 3.23 -49.36 -44.00
C ALA A 65 4.61 -49.66 -44.63
N THR A 66 5.71 -49.65 -43.86
CA THR A 66 6.18 -50.90 -43.22
C THR A 66 7.26 -50.65 -42.14
N VAL A 67 7.05 -51.30 -40.98
CA VAL A 67 7.89 -51.56 -39.78
C VAL A 67 9.19 -50.78 -39.49
N SER A 68 9.37 -50.41 -38.22
CA SER A 68 10.58 -50.75 -37.45
C SER A 68 10.33 -50.71 -35.93
N THR A 69 10.27 -51.91 -35.36
CA THR A 69 10.88 -52.34 -34.09
C THR A 69 10.96 -51.38 -32.89
N THR A 70 10.20 -51.74 -31.86
CA THR A 70 10.45 -51.57 -30.42
C THR A 70 11.82 -51.02 -30.00
N THR A 71 11.81 -49.90 -29.27
CA THR A 71 12.52 -49.78 -27.98
C THR A 71 11.77 -48.77 -27.10
N HIS A 72 11.13 -49.28 -26.05
CA HIS A 72 10.48 -48.47 -25.02
C HIS A 72 11.57 -47.87 -24.11
N VAL A 73 12.07 -46.68 -24.45
CA VAL A 73 12.81 -45.84 -23.50
C VAL A 73 11.77 -45.16 -22.61
N ALA A 74 11.73 -45.56 -21.34
CA ALA A 74 10.84 -44.97 -20.37
C ALA A 74 11.10 -43.46 -20.28
N VAL A 75 10.10 -42.65 -20.63
CA VAL A 75 10.11 -41.22 -20.32
C VAL A 75 10.13 -41.13 -18.79
N PRO A 76 11.14 -40.49 -18.15
CA PRO A 76 11.01 -40.18 -16.75
C PRO A 76 9.82 -39.23 -16.62
N ALA A 77 8.74 -39.73 -16.04
CA ALA A 77 7.67 -38.86 -15.57
C ALA A 77 8.28 -38.00 -14.47
N THR A 78 8.74 -36.80 -14.83
CA THR A 78 9.13 -35.76 -13.88
C THR A 78 7.89 -35.44 -13.08
N SER A 79 7.74 -36.13 -11.96
CA SER A 79 6.71 -35.87 -10.96
C SER A 79 6.77 -34.39 -10.67
N ALA A 80 5.70 -33.67 -11.04
CA ALA A 80 5.56 -32.27 -10.68
C ALA A 80 5.53 -32.24 -9.15
N ALA A 81 6.66 -31.83 -8.54
CA ALA A 81 6.78 -31.74 -7.11
C ALA A 81 5.59 -30.90 -6.60
N PRO A 82 4.89 -31.34 -5.54
CA PRO A 82 3.86 -30.50 -4.93
C PRO A 82 4.48 -29.13 -4.65
N PRO A 83 3.77 -28.01 -4.94
CA PRO A 83 4.26 -26.69 -4.56
C PRO A 83 4.60 -26.75 -3.08
N ALA A 84 5.87 -26.47 -2.75
CA ALA A 84 6.43 -26.74 -1.44
C ALA A 84 5.49 -26.14 -0.38
N ALA A 85 5.10 -26.98 0.59
CA ALA A 85 4.17 -26.60 1.64
C ALA A 85 4.59 -25.24 2.21
N THR A 86 3.64 -24.30 2.24
CA THR A 86 3.85 -22.92 2.68
C THR A 86 4.74 -22.90 3.90
N ALA A 87 6.02 -22.55 3.69
CA ALA A 87 6.94 -22.37 4.78
C ALA A 87 6.33 -21.36 5.74
N ASP A 88 6.61 -21.51 7.03
CA ASP A 88 6.34 -20.48 8.03
C ASP A 88 7.25 -19.28 7.72
N ALA A 89 6.82 -18.51 6.73
CA ALA A 89 7.63 -17.50 6.07
C ALA A 89 7.67 -16.29 6.99
N ALA A 90 8.83 -15.99 7.54
CA ALA A 90 9.05 -14.75 8.27
C ALA A 90 8.65 -13.56 7.40
N LEU A 91 7.95 -12.58 8.00
CA LEU A 91 7.44 -11.41 7.31
C LEU A 91 8.47 -10.76 6.38
N SER A 92 8.09 -10.64 5.12
CA SER A 92 8.92 -10.08 4.05
C SER A 92 8.10 -9.09 3.21
N VAL A 93 8.75 -8.10 2.61
CA VAL A 93 8.10 -7.22 1.63
C VAL A 93 8.08 -7.93 0.28
N ALA A 94 6.89 -8.15 -0.27
CA ALA A 94 6.67 -8.80 -1.56
C ALA A 94 6.70 -7.80 -2.72
N SER A 95 6.18 -6.57 -2.53
CA SER A 95 6.19 -5.49 -3.54
C SER A 95 5.92 -4.12 -2.93
N VAL A 96 6.40 -3.06 -3.59
CA VAL A 96 6.16 -1.65 -3.22
C VAL A 96 5.67 -0.88 -4.45
N THR A 97 4.43 -0.42 -4.41
CA THR A 97 3.80 0.35 -5.51
C THR A 97 3.55 1.78 -5.04
N LEU A 98 4.02 2.77 -5.81
CA LEU A 98 3.76 4.19 -5.56
C LEU A 98 2.65 4.70 -6.48
N GLY A 99 1.92 5.72 -6.04
CA GLY A 99 0.87 6.34 -6.84
C GLY A 99 0.12 7.49 -6.16
N ASN A 100 -0.79 8.11 -6.92
CA ASN A 100 -1.57 9.29 -6.50
C ASN A 100 -2.88 8.94 -5.79
N ALA A 101 -3.34 7.68 -5.89
CA ALA A 101 -4.61 7.23 -5.34
C ALA A 101 -4.56 5.76 -4.89
N VAL A 102 -5.36 5.43 -3.88
CA VAL A 102 -5.57 4.07 -3.36
C VAL A 102 -7.07 3.73 -3.25
N ASN A 103 -7.40 2.45 -3.27
CA ASN A 103 -8.76 1.94 -3.01
C ASN A 103 -8.98 1.66 -1.51
N ALA A 104 -10.19 1.19 -1.17
CA ALA A 104 -10.54 0.76 0.19
C ALA A 104 -9.70 -0.44 0.67
N GLU A 105 -9.15 -1.24 -0.26
CA GLU A 105 -8.27 -2.38 0.00
C GLU A 105 -6.79 -1.99 0.13
N HIS A 106 -6.47 -0.70 0.36
CA HIS A 106 -5.11 -0.18 0.57
C HIS A 106 -4.13 -0.30 -0.62
N GLN A 107 -4.61 -0.74 -1.78
CA GLN A 107 -3.84 -0.89 -3.01
C GLN A 107 -3.86 0.38 -3.85
N VAL A 108 -2.75 0.68 -4.52
CA VAL A 108 -2.64 1.81 -5.44
C VAL A 108 -3.45 1.55 -6.72
N THR A 109 -4.39 2.45 -7.02
CA THR A 109 -5.23 2.40 -8.22
C THR A 109 -4.63 3.19 -9.39
N GLN A 110 -3.90 4.26 -9.09
CA GLN A 110 -3.19 5.08 -10.06
C GLN A 110 -1.68 4.99 -9.79
N ALA A 111 -1.06 3.91 -10.29
CA ALA A 111 0.36 3.67 -10.11
C ALA A 111 1.20 4.67 -10.91
N SER A 112 2.10 5.39 -10.22
CA SER A 112 3.05 6.30 -10.84
C SER A 112 4.37 6.35 -10.06
N ARG A 113 5.44 6.69 -10.77
CA ARG A 113 6.77 7.01 -10.22
C ARG A 113 7.22 8.42 -10.61
N ARG A 114 6.31 9.19 -11.21
CA ARG A 114 6.47 10.58 -11.63
C ARG A 114 5.27 11.36 -11.10
N PHE A 115 5.53 12.32 -10.24
CA PHE A 115 4.50 13.14 -9.59
C PHE A 115 4.68 14.60 -9.99
N ALA A 116 3.59 15.36 -10.00
CA ALA A 116 3.63 16.80 -10.20
C ALA A 116 4.07 17.49 -8.90
N THR A 117 4.76 18.63 -8.99
CA THR A 117 5.08 19.46 -7.81
C THR A 117 3.84 19.90 -7.01
N ASN A 118 2.66 19.91 -7.63
CA ASN A 118 1.38 20.25 -7.03
C ASN A 118 0.59 19.03 -6.49
N ASP A 119 1.12 17.81 -6.59
CA ASP A 119 0.51 16.62 -5.99
C ASP A 119 0.63 16.66 -4.46
N LYS A 120 -0.41 17.11 -3.76
CA LYS A 120 -0.35 17.31 -2.29
C LYS A 120 -0.07 16.04 -1.49
N THR A 121 -0.39 14.87 -2.02
CA THR A 121 -0.23 13.58 -1.34
C THR A 121 0.32 12.52 -2.28
N ILE A 122 1.34 11.79 -1.83
CA ILE A 122 1.90 10.63 -2.51
C ILE A 122 1.65 9.39 -1.64
N TYR A 123 1.16 8.32 -2.25
CA TYR A 123 0.88 7.05 -1.58
C TYR A 123 1.90 5.98 -1.98
N ALA A 124 2.23 5.12 -1.04
CA ALA A 124 3.00 3.89 -1.25
C ALA A 124 2.27 2.70 -0.63
N SER A 125 1.75 1.82 -1.47
CA SER A 125 1.21 0.51 -1.07
C SER A 125 2.34 -0.50 -0.97
N VAL A 126 2.62 -0.97 0.24
CA VAL A 126 3.57 -2.07 0.50
C VAL A 126 2.77 -3.35 0.68
N ALA A 127 2.93 -4.29 -0.25
CA ALA A 127 2.47 -5.66 -0.07
C ALA A 127 3.52 -6.44 0.72
N THR A 128 3.14 -7.00 1.86
CA THR A 128 3.93 -7.92 2.66
C THR A 128 3.38 -9.34 2.56
N ALA A 129 4.23 -10.33 2.81
CA ALA A 129 3.88 -11.73 2.84
C ALA A 129 4.57 -12.42 4.02
N GLY A 130 3.95 -13.47 4.56
CA GLY A 130 4.46 -14.22 5.71
C GLY A 130 3.73 -13.94 7.02
N ARG A 131 4.29 -14.43 8.12
CA ARG A 131 3.80 -14.29 9.50
C ARG A 131 4.59 -13.23 10.28
N SER A 132 3.89 -12.46 11.10
CA SER A 132 4.48 -11.68 12.20
C SER A 132 3.44 -11.36 13.27
N SER A 133 3.87 -11.37 14.54
CA SER A 133 3.08 -10.98 15.72
C SER A 133 3.22 -9.50 16.10
N GLY A 134 4.03 -8.70 15.39
CA GLY A 134 4.23 -7.29 15.72
C GLY A 134 5.50 -6.65 15.14
N ALA A 135 5.84 -6.94 13.89
CA ALA A 135 7.00 -6.34 13.22
C ALA A 135 6.76 -4.86 12.92
N THR A 136 7.80 -4.04 13.03
CA THR A 136 7.74 -2.61 12.72
C THR A 136 8.18 -2.36 11.29
N ILE A 137 7.24 -1.97 10.43
CA ILE A 137 7.54 -1.46 9.10
C ILE A 137 7.76 0.06 9.17
N ASN A 138 8.84 0.56 8.57
CA ASN A 138 9.14 1.98 8.46
C ASN A 138 9.26 2.39 6.98
N ALA A 139 8.56 3.47 6.61
CA ALA A 139 8.61 4.10 5.31
C ALA A 139 9.33 5.45 5.42
N LYS A 140 10.59 5.49 4.96
CA LYS A 140 11.46 6.66 5.00
C LYS A 140 11.52 7.33 3.64
N TRP A 141 11.04 8.56 3.56
CA TRP A 141 10.96 9.36 2.34
C TRP A 141 12.10 10.38 2.33
N SER A 142 13.01 10.27 1.36
CA SER A 142 14.16 11.17 1.22
C SER A 142 14.18 11.82 -0.17
N TYR A 143 14.47 13.11 -0.20
CA TYR A 143 14.91 13.82 -1.39
C TYR A 143 16.39 13.53 -1.63
N LEU A 144 16.80 13.27 -2.87
CA LEU A 144 18.14 12.80 -3.22
C LEU A 144 19.06 13.90 -3.78
N GLU A 145 18.52 15.04 -4.21
CA GLU A 145 19.34 16.11 -4.76
C GLU A 145 20.12 16.88 -3.68
N GLY A 146 21.22 17.53 -4.08
CA GLY A 146 22.06 18.31 -3.17
C GLY A 146 22.80 17.43 -2.16
N GLN A 147 22.55 17.65 -0.87
CA GLN A 147 23.13 16.84 0.22
C GLN A 147 22.28 15.62 0.58
N GLY A 148 21.09 15.47 -0.02
CA GLY A 148 20.06 14.55 0.42
C GLY A 148 19.35 15.04 1.68
N GLN A 149 18.02 15.01 1.69
CA GLN A 149 17.21 15.51 2.80
C GLN A 149 16.12 14.50 3.18
N LEU A 150 15.98 14.20 4.47
CA LEU A 150 14.83 13.45 4.99
C LEU A 150 13.58 14.35 4.92
N ILE A 151 12.55 13.89 4.23
CA ILE A 151 11.26 14.59 4.11
C ILE A 151 10.28 14.09 5.16
N SER A 152 10.16 12.76 5.29
CA SER A 152 9.27 12.14 6.29
C SER A 152 9.75 10.72 6.61
N SER A 153 9.39 10.24 7.80
CA SER A 153 9.61 8.86 8.22
C SER A 153 8.41 8.39 9.02
N ILE A 154 7.72 7.36 8.53
CA ILE A 154 6.47 6.86 9.12
C ILE A 154 6.71 5.41 9.53
N SER A 155 6.62 5.12 10.83
CA SER A 155 6.69 3.77 11.38
C SER A 155 5.30 3.26 11.75
N GLN A 156 5.02 2.00 11.42
CA GLN A 156 3.78 1.31 11.79
C GLN A 156 4.10 -0.11 12.24
N ALA A 157 3.52 -0.54 13.36
CA ALA A 157 3.57 -1.94 13.77
C ALA A 157 2.50 -2.73 13.00
N ILE A 158 2.88 -3.90 12.47
CA ILE A 158 1.98 -4.80 11.75
C ILE A 158 2.08 -6.22 12.33
N ALA A 159 0.91 -6.79 12.62
CA ALA A 159 0.74 -8.21 12.91
C ALA A 159 -0.13 -8.81 11.80
N THR A 160 0.35 -9.86 11.15
CA THR A 160 -0.34 -10.55 10.05
C THR A 160 0.01 -12.03 10.05
N ASP A 161 -0.95 -12.85 9.65
CA ASP A 161 -0.82 -14.30 9.50
C ASP A 161 -0.79 -14.72 8.01
N GLY A 162 -0.36 -13.81 7.13
CA GLY A 162 -0.34 -14.04 5.69
C GLY A 162 -0.13 -12.75 4.87
N PRO A 163 -0.46 -12.79 3.57
CA PRO A 163 -0.36 -11.63 2.69
C PRO A 163 -1.19 -10.45 3.22
N ALA A 164 -0.55 -9.29 3.35
CA ALA A 164 -1.18 -8.06 3.81
C ALA A 164 -0.73 -6.87 2.95
N VAL A 165 -1.53 -5.82 2.90
CA VAL A 165 -1.20 -4.56 2.22
C VAL A 165 -1.25 -3.44 3.24
N THR A 166 -0.17 -2.64 3.30
CA THR A 166 -0.07 -1.46 4.15
C THR A 166 0.20 -0.24 3.29
N THR A 167 -0.70 0.75 3.31
CA THR A 167 -0.47 2.04 2.65
C THR A 167 0.26 3.00 3.58
N PHE A 168 1.36 3.58 3.12
CA PHE A 168 1.94 4.79 3.67
C PHE A 168 1.53 5.98 2.80
N MET A 169 1.20 7.11 3.42
CA MET A 169 1.01 8.37 2.70
C MET A 169 2.00 9.40 3.21
N VAL A 170 2.50 10.23 2.31
CA VAL A 170 3.24 11.45 2.66
C VAL A 170 2.52 12.64 2.04
N GLN A 171 2.25 13.64 2.87
CA GLN A 171 1.52 14.85 2.47
C GLN A 171 2.43 16.07 2.58
N ASN A 172 2.37 16.94 1.58
CA ASN A 172 2.95 18.27 1.61
C ASN A 172 1.80 19.28 1.32
N PRO A 173 1.50 20.24 2.22
CA PRO A 173 0.48 21.25 1.94
C PRO A 173 0.94 22.24 0.86
N ASP A 174 2.25 22.47 0.79
CA ASP A 174 2.99 23.30 -0.16
C ASP A 174 3.41 22.51 -1.42
N LEU A 175 4.13 23.17 -2.32
CA LEU A 175 4.71 22.51 -3.49
C LEU A 175 5.90 21.63 -3.09
N TRP A 176 5.99 20.45 -3.72
CA TRP A 176 7.17 19.61 -3.63
C TRP A 176 8.34 20.19 -4.43
N PRO A 177 9.59 20.12 -3.93
CA PRO A 177 10.77 20.37 -4.74
C PRO A 177 10.84 19.50 -6.01
N GLU A 178 11.36 20.05 -7.10
CA GLU A 178 11.63 19.30 -8.33
C GLU A 178 12.93 18.50 -8.19
N GLY A 179 12.90 17.19 -8.48
CA GLY A 179 14.10 16.35 -8.49
C GLY A 179 13.83 14.89 -8.16
N LYS A 180 14.89 14.16 -7.80
CA LYS A 180 14.84 12.74 -7.44
C LYS A 180 14.52 12.52 -5.97
N TYR A 181 13.73 11.50 -5.72
CA TYR A 181 13.28 11.06 -4.41
C TYR A 181 13.42 9.56 -4.26
N LYS A 182 13.46 9.11 -3.02
CA LYS A 182 13.60 7.72 -2.63
C LYS A 182 12.69 7.39 -1.46
N LEU A 183 11.89 6.35 -1.64
CA LEU A 183 11.24 5.67 -0.53
C LEU A 183 12.10 4.46 -0.14
N GLU A 184 12.53 4.41 1.11
CA GLU A 184 13.18 3.23 1.69
C GLU A 184 12.20 2.57 2.67
N ILE A 185 11.91 1.29 2.45
CA ILE A 185 11.10 0.46 3.34
C ILE A 185 12.01 -0.41 4.19
N SER A 186 11.90 -0.27 5.50
CA SER A 186 12.59 -1.11 6.49
C SER A 186 11.61 -1.97 7.28
N LEU A 187 12.02 -3.20 7.60
CA LEU A 187 11.36 -4.06 8.59
C LEU A 187 12.29 -4.20 9.80
N ASP A 188 11.77 -3.88 11.00
CA ASP A 188 12.49 -3.93 12.28
C ASP A 188 13.85 -3.22 12.23
N GLY A 189 13.89 -2.08 11.56
CA GLY A 189 15.09 -1.25 11.37
C GLY A 189 16.06 -1.74 10.29
N LYS A 190 15.78 -2.85 9.60
CA LYS A 190 16.57 -3.34 8.46
C LYS A 190 15.94 -2.90 7.14
N PRO A 191 16.64 -2.19 6.24
CA PRO A 191 16.11 -1.87 4.91
C PRO A 191 15.93 -3.15 4.09
N VAL A 192 14.73 -3.35 3.55
CA VAL A 192 14.35 -4.54 2.77
C VAL A 192 13.91 -4.23 1.35
N ALA A 193 13.41 -3.01 1.10
CA ALA A 193 13.06 -2.55 -0.23
C ALA A 193 13.35 -1.05 -0.37
N THR A 194 13.63 -0.62 -1.59
CA THR A 194 13.88 0.77 -1.94
C THR A 194 13.19 1.07 -3.26
N GLN A 195 12.58 2.24 -3.38
CA GLN A 195 11.88 2.67 -4.58
C GLN A 195 12.19 4.13 -4.89
N ASP A 196 12.93 4.35 -5.97
CA ASP A 196 13.20 5.69 -6.49
C ASP A 196 12.04 6.21 -7.33
N PHE A 197 11.75 7.50 -7.19
CA PHE A 197 10.72 8.22 -7.93
C PHE A 197 11.16 9.66 -8.15
N GLU A 198 10.51 10.38 -9.06
CA GLU A 198 10.85 11.78 -9.34
C GLU A 198 9.60 12.67 -9.22
N ILE A 199 9.82 13.91 -8.81
CA ILE A 199 8.81 14.96 -8.83
C ILE A 199 9.28 16.05 -9.78
N GLY A 200 8.39 16.53 -10.64
CA GLY A 200 8.68 17.57 -11.62
C GLY A 200 7.45 18.42 -11.92
N LYS A 201 7.58 19.35 -12.87
CA LYS A 201 6.41 20.04 -13.43
C LYS A 201 5.41 19.04 -14.05
N PRO A 202 4.10 19.33 -13.95
CA PRO A 202 3.06 18.58 -14.66
C PRO A 202 3.15 18.75 -16.19
#